data_AF-A0A0C2FGI0-F1
#
_entry.id   AF-A0A0C2FGI0-F1
#
_cell.length_a   1.000
_cell.length_b   1.000
_cell.length_c   1.000
_cell.angle_alpha   90.00
_cell.angle_beta   90.00
_cell.angle_gamma   90.00
#
_symmetry.space_group_name_H-M   'P 1'
#
loop_
_entity.id
_entity.type
_entity.pdbx_description
1 polymer ?
#
loop_
_entity_poly.entity_id
_entity_poly.type
_entity_poly.pdbx_seq_one_letter_code
_entity_poly.pdbx_strand_id
1 'polypeptide(L)'
;MGAQGATGSATTCYNVAEKGDPNTPNATVLEQQFLIKWVGWSHLHNTWESEASIAAMGANGVKKMQNFLKKQKEMEEWKRTADKEYIEFYECEQVMGEELCEEYKKVERIVAHQVSRDRNAEGVEATEYYVKWCGLSYSDCTWEDARLLPPEQIQAYHRRIDNYKAPSKNAAVSYSTIIEIELLLCSDLFR
;
A
#
# COMPACT_ATOMS: atom_id res chain seq x y z
N MET A 1 -11.57 -13.05 -13.60
CA MET A 1 -10.85 -12.74 -14.86
C MET A 1 -11.14 -11.29 -15.21
N GLY A 2 -10.20 -10.61 -15.87
CA GLY A 2 -10.36 -9.22 -16.32
C GLY A 2 -10.10 -9.09 -17.82
N ALA A 3 -10.37 -7.91 -18.37
CA ALA A 3 -10.14 -7.58 -19.77
C ALA A 3 -8.66 -7.73 -20.12
N GLN A 4 -8.37 -8.40 -21.24
CA GLN A 4 -6.99 -8.60 -21.68
C GLN A 4 -6.26 -7.26 -21.84
N GLY A 5 -5.09 -7.13 -21.21
CA GLY A 5 -4.29 -5.91 -21.24
C GLY A 5 -4.67 -4.87 -20.18
N ALA A 6 -5.74 -5.06 -19.40
CA ALA A 6 -6.05 -4.25 -18.23
C ALA A 6 -5.12 -4.61 -17.05
N THR A 7 -3.83 -4.33 -17.23
CA THR A 7 -2.76 -4.66 -16.26
C THR A 7 -1.81 -3.48 -16.07
N GLY A 8 -0.92 -3.56 -15.08
CA GLY A 8 0.13 -2.56 -14.88
C GLY A 8 -0.36 -1.27 -14.24
N SER A 9 0.43 -0.21 -14.38
CA SER A 9 0.24 1.06 -13.67
C SER A 9 -1.11 1.72 -13.90
N ALA A 10 -1.75 1.52 -15.06
CA ALA A 10 -3.08 2.04 -15.36
C ALA A 10 -4.16 1.54 -14.37
N THR A 11 -3.90 0.42 -13.70
CA THR A 11 -4.84 -0.25 -12.80
C THR A 11 -4.68 0.14 -11.33
N THR A 12 -3.68 0.96 -10.99
CA THR A 12 -3.55 1.50 -9.61
C THR A 12 -4.77 2.34 -9.25
N CYS A 13 -5.18 2.35 -7.99
CA CYS A 13 -6.41 3.02 -7.55
C CYS A 13 -6.51 4.50 -7.95
N TYR A 14 -5.38 5.23 -7.92
CA TYR A 14 -5.34 6.65 -8.29
C TYR A 14 -5.43 6.87 -9.81
N ASN A 15 -4.80 6.03 -10.65
CA ASN A 15 -4.97 6.11 -12.10
C ASN A 15 -6.40 5.74 -12.51
N VAL A 16 -7.00 4.75 -11.85
CA VAL A 16 -8.40 4.37 -12.09
C VAL A 16 -9.34 5.50 -11.70
N ALA A 17 -9.11 6.17 -10.57
CA ALA A 17 -9.92 7.31 -10.14
C ALA A 17 -9.81 8.52 -11.10
N GLU A 18 -8.64 8.76 -11.67
CA GLU A 18 -8.40 9.91 -12.57
C GLU A 18 -8.80 9.63 -14.02
N LYS A 19 -8.44 8.45 -14.55
CA LYS A 19 -8.51 8.12 -15.99
C LYS A 19 -9.57 7.07 -16.33
N GLY A 20 -10.18 6.46 -15.31
CA GLY A 20 -11.14 5.37 -15.45
C GLY A 20 -10.51 3.99 -15.38
N ASP A 21 -11.33 2.99 -15.06
CA ASP A 21 -10.89 1.59 -14.99
C ASP A 21 -10.65 1.02 -16.40
N PRO A 22 -9.42 0.57 -16.72
CA PRO A 22 -9.15 -0.08 -18.01
C PRO A 22 -9.86 -1.45 -18.16
N ASN A 23 -10.36 -2.04 -17.07
CA ASN A 23 -11.07 -3.31 -17.08
C ASN A 23 -12.52 -3.14 -17.56
N THR A 24 -12.71 -3.09 -18.87
CA THR A 24 -14.05 -2.91 -19.46
C THR A 24 -14.93 -4.16 -19.31
N PRO A 25 -16.20 -4.04 -18.85
CA PRO A 25 -17.08 -5.18 -18.59
C PRO A 25 -17.51 -5.93 -19.87
N ASN A 26 -17.41 -5.28 -21.04
CA ASN A 26 -17.78 -5.85 -22.34
C ASN A 26 -16.58 -6.39 -23.13
N ALA A 27 -15.44 -6.61 -22.47
CA ALA A 27 -14.26 -7.15 -23.13
C ALA A 27 -14.55 -8.55 -23.72
N THR A 28 -14.20 -8.73 -24.99
CA THR A 28 -14.39 -10.00 -25.71
C THR A 28 -13.32 -11.03 -25.38
N VAL A 29 -12.15 -10.57 -24.96
CA VAL A 29 -11.04 -11.42 -24.53
C VAL A 29 -10.71 -11.11 -23.08
N LEU A 30 -10.75 -12.15 -22.26
CA LEU A 30 -10.45 -12.09 -20.84
C LEU A 30 -9.17 -12.86 -20.54
N GLU A 31 -8.45 -12.41 -19.52
CA GLU A 31 -7.30 -13.12 -18.97
C GLU A 31 -7.40 -13.25 -17.44
N GLN A 32 -6.71 -14.24 -16.88
CA GLN A 32 -6.59 -14.38 -15.44
C GLN A 32 -5.63 -13.31 -14.92
N GLN A 33 -6.12 -12.50 -13.99
CA GLN A 33 -5.37 -11.41 -13.38
C GLN A 33 -5.32 -11.58 -11.86
N PHE A 34 -4.31 -10.99 -11.25
CA PHE A 34 -4.03 -11.00 -9.82
C PHE A 34 -3.71 -9.58 -9.38
N LEU A 35 -4.26 -9.16 -8.25
CA LEU A 35 -3.85 -7.91 -7.62
C LEU A 35 -2.52 -8.14 -6.89
N ILE A 36 -1.45 -7.51 -7.37
CA ILE A 36 -0.09 -7.69 -6.85
C ILE A 36 0.25 -6.55 -5.90
N LYS A 37 0.66 -6.91 -4.68
CA LYS A 37 1.37 -6.02 -3.77
C LYS A 37 2.86 -6.08 -4.04
N TRP A 38 3.45 -4.95 -4.42
CA TRP A 38 4.86 -4.86 -4.77
C TRP A 38 5.76 -4.66 -3.54
N VAL A 39 6.95 -5.27 -3.58
CA VAL A 39 7.94 -5.12 -2.49
C VAL A 39 8.54 -3.73 -2.57
N GLY A 40 8.61 -3.03 -1.42
CA GLY A 40 9.14 -1.65 -1.35
C GLY A 40 8.13 -0.57 -1.74
N TRP A 41 6.91 -0.94 -2.13
CA TRP A 41 5.83 -0.02 -2.46
C TRP A 41 4.68 -0.17 -1.47
N SER A 42 3.97 0.95 -1.23
CA SER A 42 2.73 0.94 -0.44
C SER A 42 1.60 0.24 -1.18
N HIS A 43 0.52 -0.06 -0.44
CA HIS A 43 -0.67 -0.69 -1.02
C HIS A 43 -1.41 0.21 -2.04
N LEU A 44 -1.08 1.50 -2.13
CA LEU A 44 -1.60 2.41 -3.15
C LEU A 44 -1.15 2.03 -4.57
N HIS A 45 0.04 1.44 -4.68
CA HIS A 45 0.64 1.08 -5.97
C HIS A 45 0.38 -0.37 -6.38
N ASN A 46 -0.57 -1.04 -5.72
CA ASN A 46 -0.97 -2.37 -6.15
C ASN A 46 -1.54 -2.29 -7.57
N THR A 47 -1.13 -3.24 -8.42
CA THR A 47 -1.57 -3.33 -9.81
C THR A 47 -2.19 -4.68 -10.09
N TRP A 48 -3.17 -4.71 -10.99
CA TRP A 48 -3.64 -5.95 -11.58
C TRP A 48 -2.60 -6.42 -12.61
N GLU A 49 -2.23 -7.69 -12.52
CA GLU A 49 -1.22 -8.29 -13.39
C GLU A 49 -1.64 -9.69 -13.83
N SER A 50 -1.26 -10.08 -15.04
CA SER A 50 -1.39 -11.45 -15.53
C SER A 50 -0.04 -12.18 -15.45
N GLU A 51 -0.05 -13.50 -15.62
CA GLU A 51 1.20 -14.28 -15.69
C GLU A 51 2.13 -13.74 -16.79
N ALA A 52 1.54 -13.34 -17.93
CA ALA A 52 2.28 -12.76 -19.05
C ALA A 52 2.89 -11.40 -18.70
N SER A 53 2.17 -10.49 -18.03
CA SER A 53 2.71 -9.18 -17.66
C SER A 53 3.82 -9.28 -16.60
N ILE A 54 3.65 -10.16 -15.61
CA ILE A 54 4.69 -10.45 -14.60
C ILE A 54 5.95 -11.02 -15.26
N ALA A 55 5.79 -11.98 -16.17
CA ALA A 55 6.90 -12.58 -16.90
C ALA A 55 7.60 -11.55 -17.80
N ALA A 56 6.85 -10.70 -18.50
CA ALA A 56 7.40 -9.66 -19.37
C ALA A 56 8.24 -8.63 -18.60
N MET A 57 7.86 -8.30 -17.36
CA MET A 57 8.64 -7.43 -16.48
C MET A 57 9.88 -8.10 -15.87
N GLY A 58 10.04 -9.43 -16.03
CA GLY A 58 11.10 -10.19 -15.37
C GLY A 58 10.98 -10.21 -13.85
N ALA A 59 9.76 -10.02 -13.33
CA ALA A 59 9.54 -9.89 -11.89
C ALA A 59 9.64 -11.24 -11.16
N ASN A 60 10.33 -11.23 -10.02
CA ASN A 60 10.45 -12.40 -9.14
C ASN A 60 9.15 -12.62 -8.36
N GLY A 61 8.15 -13.24 -8.99
CA GLY A 61 6.83 -13.46 -8.38
C GLY A 61 6.07 -14.69 -8.86
N VAL A 62 6.46 -15.28 -10.01
CA VAL A 62 5.72 -16.36 -10.68
C VAL A 62 5.46 -17.56 -9.76
N LYS A 63 6.44 -17.99 -8.96
CA LYS A 63 6.26 -19.11 -8.01
C LYS A 63 5.22 -18.81 -6.93
N LYS A 64 5.15 -17.57 -6.42
CA LYS A 64 4.13 -17.17 -5.42
C LYS A 64 2.75 -17.21 -6.04
N MET A 65 2.60 -16.71 -7.26
CA MET A 65 1.36 -16.77 -8.03
C MET A 65 0.91 -18.22 -8.29
N GLN A 66 1.81 -19.10 -8.72
CA GLN A 66 1.51 -20.52 -8.91
C GLN A 66 1.08 -21.22 -7.61
N ASN A 67 1.75 -20.91 -6.49
CA ASN A 67 1.36 -21.41 -5.18
C ASN A 67 -0.03 -20.90 -4.76
N PHE A 68 -0.34 -19.64 -5.05
CA PHE A 68 -1.66 -19.05 -4.80
C PHE A 68 -2.75 -19.76 -5.61
N LEU A 69 -2.54 -19.96 -6.91
CA LEU A 69 -3.47 -20.71 -7.77
C LEU A 69 -3.69 -22.14 -7.29
N LYS A 70 -2.62 -22.82 -6.89
CA LYS A 70 -2.71 -24.17 -6.32
C LYS A 70 -3.59 -24.17 -5.08
N LYS A 71 -3.38 -23.23 -4.15
CA LYS A 71 -4.21 -23.09 -2.94
C LYS A 71 -5.66 -22.77 -3.26
N GLN A 72 -5.92 -21.93 -4.27
CA GLN A 72 -7.28 -21.61 -4.69
C GLN A 72 -8.01 -22.85 -5.23
N LYS A 73 -7.34 -23.66 -6.05
CA LYS A 73 -7.92 -24.91 -6.53
C LYS A 73 -8.20 -25.90 -5.39
N GLU A 74 -7.27 -26.07 -4.46
CA GLU A 74 -7.47 -26.90 -3.26
C GLU A 74 -8.66 -26.40 -2.42
N MET A 75 -8.84 -25.08 -2.31
CA MET A 75 -9.97 -24.46 -1.63
C MET A 75 -11.31 -24.71 -2.34
N GLU A 76 -11.35 -24.57 -3.67
CA GLU A 76 -12.55 -24.88 -4.47
C GLU A 76 -12.97 -26.35 -4.36
N GLU A 77 -12.00 -27.27 -4.35
CA GLU A 77 -12.25 -28.69 -4.14
C GLU A 77 -12.80 -28.96 -2.74
N TRP A 78 -12.21 -28.33 -1.70
CA TRP A 78 -12.69 -28.43 -0.33
C TRP A 78 -14.13 -27.92 -0.17
N LYS A 79 -14.45 -26.76 -0.76
CA LYS A 79 -15.80 -26.16 -0.74
C LYS A 79 -16.89 -27.07 -1.32
N ARG A 80 -16.55 -28.01 -2.22
CA ARG A 80 -17.53 -28.97 -2.77
C ARG A 80 -17.99 -30.02 -1.78
N THR A 81 -17.18 -30.28 -0.75
CA THR A 81 -17.43 -31.34 0.25
C THR A 81 -17.65 -30.81 1.66
N ALA A 82 -17.36 -29.52 1.90
CA ALA A 82 -17.49 -28.88 3.19
C ALA A 82 -18.95 -28.64 3.58
N ASP A 83 -19.21 -28.60 4.89
CA ASP A 83 -20.51 -28.17 5.41
C ASP A 83 -20.72 -26.66 5.17
N LYS A 84 -21.99 -26.27 5.03
CA LYS A 84 -22.38 -24.89 4.74
C LYS A 84 -21.88 -23.90 5.80
N GLU A 85 -21.86 -24.28 7.08
CA GLU A 85 -21.37 -23.42 8.17
C GLU A 85 -19.89 -23.08 8.00
N TYR A 86 -19.06 -24.06 7.63
CA TYR A 86 -17.64 -23.83 7.37
C TYR A 86 -17.40 -22.97 6.11
N ILE A 87 -18.23 -23.12 5.09
CA ILE A 87 -18.15 -22.29 3.88
C ILE A 87 -18.46 -20.82 4.24
N GLU A 88 -19.52 -20.58 5.02
CA GLU A 88 -19.90 -19.24 5.46
C GLU A 88 -18.82 -18.59 6.33
N PHE A 89 -18.25 -19.34 7.27
CA PHE A 89 -17.13 -18.87 8.09
C PHE A 89 -15.94 -18.44 7.22
N TYR A 90 -15.53 -19.28 6.27
CA TYR A 90 -14.43 -18.98 5.36
C TYR A 90 -14.71 -17.72 4.52
N GLU A 91 -15.93 -17.57 4.01
CA GLU A 91 -16.32 -16.40 3.21
C GLU A 91 -16.32 -15.11 4.03
N CYS A 92 -16.75 -15.18 5.30
CA CYS A 92 -16.62 -14.07 6.23
C CYS A 92 -15.15 -13.67 6.44
N GLU A 93 -14.25 -14.64 6.64
CA GLU A 93 -12.81 -14.36 6.76
C GLU A 93 -12.22 -13.70 5.50
N GLN A 94 -12.69 -14.08 4.30
CA GLN A 94 -12.25 -13.43 3.05
C GLN A 94 -12.69 -11.96 3.01
N VAL A 95 -13.96 -11.67 3.32
CA VAL A 95 -14.50 -10.30 3.34
C VAL A 95 -13.74 -9.44 4.36
N MET A 96 -13.50 -9.97 5.57
CA MET A 96 -12.70 -9.28 6.58
C MET A 96 -11.27 -8.99 6.08
N GLY A 97 -10.67 -9.92 5.35
CA GLY A 97 -9.35 -9.75 4.75
C GLY A 97 -9.32 -8.66 3.67
N GLU A 98 -10.37 -8.57 2.85
CA GLU A 98 -10.53 -7.52 1.83
C GLU A 98 -10.69 -6.14 2.48
N GLU A 99 -11.54 -6.01 3.50
CA GLU A 99 -11.71 -4.77 4.26
C GLU A 99 -10.39 -4.28 4.87
N LEU A 100 -9.61 -5.20 5.44
CA LEU A 100 -8.29 -4.90 6.00
C LEU A 100 -7.31 -4.41 4.92
N CYS A 101 -7.37 -4.96 3.71
CA CYS A 101 -6.55 -4.51 2.59
C CYS A 101 -6.90 -3.08 2.15
N GLU A 102 -8.16 -2.65 2.29
CA GLU A 102 -8.56 -1.26 2.07
C GLU A 102 -8.06 -0.32 3.17
N GLU A 103 -8.01 -0.76 4.42
CA GLU A 103 -7.40 0.00 5.52
C GLU A 103 -5.91 0.26 5.27
N TYR A 104 -5.17 -0.69 4.68
CA TYR A 104 -3.73 -0.53 4.38
C TYR A 104 -3.41 0.56 3.36
N LYS A 105 -4.40 1.09 2.64
CA LYS A 105 -4.26 2.22 1.72
C LYS A 105 -4.52 3.57 2.41
N LYS A 106 -5.02 3.57 3.64
CA LYS A 106 -5.37 4.79 4.37
C LYS A 106 -4.16 5.33 5.12
N VAL A 107 -3.98 6.65 5.02
CA VAL A 107 -2.94 7.39 5.75
C VAL A 107 -3.32 7.47 7.23
N GLU A 108 -2.55 6.85 8.10
CA GLU A 108 -2.68 7.02 9.56
C GLU A 108 -2.06 8.36 9.98
N ARG A 109 -0.82 8.59 9.56
CA ARG A 109 -0.03 9.77 9.94
C ARG A 109 1.09 10.05 8.96
N ILE A 110 1.26 11.31 8.59
CA ILE A 110 2.50 11.79 7.94
C ILE A 110 3.56 12.07 9.02
N VAL A 111 4.75 11.51 8.83
CA VAL A 111 5.87 11.53 9.79
C VAL A 111 6.92 12.56 9.39
N ALA A 112 7.27 12.63 8.11
CA ALA A 112 8.29 13.54 7.57
C ALA A 112 7.90 14.05 6.18
N HIS A 113 8.60 15.07 5.69
CA HIS A 113 8.53 15.53 4.31
C HIS A 113 9.94 15.81 3.80
N GLN A 114 10.15 15.66 2.49
CA GLN A 114 11.41 15.97 1.82
C GLN A 114 11.13 16.54 0.43
N VAL A 115 12.10 17.25 -0.13
CA VAL A 115 12.10 17.57 -1.56
C VAL A 115 12.35 16.27 -2.31
N SER A 116 11.49 15.95 -3.28
CA SER A 116 11.59 14.75 -4.09
C SER A 116 12.94 14.71 -4.79
N ARG A 117 13.49 13.50 -4.88
CA ARG A 117 14.72 13.24 -5.63
C ARG A 117 14.48 13.33 -7.14
N ASP A 118 13.25 13.08 -7.55
CA ASP A 118 12.83 13.11 -8.94
C ASP A 118 12.23 14.48 -9.25
N ARG A 119 12.78 15.15 -10.26
CA ARG A 119 12.14 16.36 -10.80
C ARG A 119 10.88 15.93 -11.51
N ASN A 120 9.77 16.62 -11.26
CA ASN A 120 8.56 16.36 -12.03
C ASN A 120 8.78 16.71 -13.52
N ALA A 121 7.87 16.28 -14.41
CA ALA A 121 7.97 16.52 -15.85
C ALA A 121 8.08 18.00 -16.25
N GLU A 122 7.72 18.91 -15.35
CA GLU A 122 7.72 20.36 -15.51
C GLU A 122 8.96 21.03 -14.88
N GLY A 123 9.88 20.25 -14.32
CA GLY A 123 11.10 20.73 -13.65
C GLY A 123 10.86 21.40 -12.30
N VAL A 124 9.65 21.33 -11.75
CA VAL A 124 9.29 21.85 -10.42
C VAL A 124 9.70 20.83 -9.36
N GLU A 125 10.26 21.33 -8.26
CA GLU A 125 10.55 20.53 -7.06
C GLU A 125 9.25 19.98 -6.48
N ALA A 126 9.03 18.67 -6.61
CA ALA A 126 7.90 17.99 -5.98
C ALA A 126 8.22 17.74 -4.49
N THR A 127 7.20 17.74 -3.64
CA THR A 127 7.35 17.38 -2.22
C THR A 127 6.84 15.97 -1.99
N GLU A 128 7.65 15.15 -1.34
CA GLU A 128 7.29 13.81 -0.88
C GLU A 128 7.07 13.82 0.63
N TYR A 129 6.19 12.95 1.09
CA TYR A 129 5.86 12.77 2.48
C TYR A 129 6.12 11.33 2.91
N TYR A 130 6.72 11.14 4.08
CA TYR A 130 6.91 9.81 4.66
C TYR A 130 5.65 9.42 5.44
N VAL A 131 4.97 8.41 4.96
CA VAL A 131 3.60 8.05 5.38
C VAL A 131 3.61 6.82 6.26
N LYS A 132 3.01 6.93 7.44
CA LYS A 132 2.57 5.81 8.27
C LYS A 132 1.16 5.39 7.82
N TRP A 133 1.04 4.14 7.41
CA TRP A 133 -0.21 3.53 6.93
C TRP A 133 -1.02 2.90 8.07
N CYS A 134 -2.35 2.98 7.99
CA CYS A 134 -3.25 2.33 8.94
C CYS A 134 -3.05 0.80 8.91
N GLY A 135 -3.08 0.16 10.08
CA GLY A 135 -2.99 -1.31 10.19
C GLY A 135 -1.64 -1.93 9.86
N LEU A 136 -0.67 -1.15 9.37
CA LEU A 136 0.70 -1.61 9.08
C LEU A 136 1.70 -1.11 10.14
N SER A 137 2.90 -1.66 10.15
CA SER A 137 3.95 -1.26 11.09
C SER A 137 4.72 -0.03 10.60
N TYR A 138 5.60 0.56 11.42
CA TYR A 138 6.46 1.66 10.98
C TYR A 138 7.50 1.23 9.93
N SER A 139 7.87 -0.05 9.85
CA SER A 139 8.79 -0.53 8.80
C SER A 139 8.15 -0.58 7.42
N ASP A 140 6.82 -0.47 7.34
CA ASP A 140 6.08 -0.43 6.08
C ASP A 140 5.81 1.02 5.61
N CYS A 141 6.33 2.02 6.32
CA CYS A 141 6.20 3.41 5.90
C CYS A 141 6.95 3.66 4.58
N THR A 142 6.34 4.44 3.70
CA THR A 142 6.86 4.75 2.36
C THR A 142 6.86 6.25 2.11
N TRP A 143 7.70 6.70 1.17
CA TRP A 143 7.68 8.07 0.66
C TRP A 143 6.66 8.17 -0.47
N GLU A 144 5.73 9.11 -0.36
CA GLU A 144 4.63 9.28 -1.29
C GLU A 144 4.54 10.72 -1.77
N ASP A 145 4.15 10.88 -3.04
CA ASP A 145 3.93 12.20 -3.63
C ASP A 145 2.73 12.90 -2.99
N ALA A 146 2.84 14.20 -2.75
CA ALA A 146 1.78 15.03 -2.19
C ALA A 146 0.43 14.87 -2.91
N ARG A 147 0.43 14.63 -4.23
CA ARG A 147 -0.78 14.46 -5.06
C ARG A 147 -1.56 13.18 -4.75
N LEU A 148 -0.89 12.16 -4.20
CA LEU A 148 -1.50 10.88 -3.84
C LEU A 148 -2.09 10.89 -2.44
N LEU A 149 -1.83 11.93 -1.65
CA LEU A 149 -2.20 11.99 -0.25
C LEU A 149 -3.40 12.91 -0.02
N PRO A 150 -4.26 12.60 0.96
CA PRO A 150 -5.36 13.49 1.31
C PRO A 150 -4.86 14.83 1.86
N PRO A 151 -5.37 15.97 1.37
CA PRO A 151 -4.87 17.31 1.75
C PRO A 151 -5.05 17.59 3.24
N GLU A 152 -6.07 17.04 3.89
CA GLU A 152 -6.32 17.17 5.32
C GLU A 152 -5.20 16.55 6.17
N GLN A 153 -4.59 15.45 5.71
CA GLN A 153 -3.49 14.79 6.41
C GLN A 153 -2.20 15.60 6.28
N ILE A 154 -1.97 16.20 5.10
CA ILE A 154 -0.85 17.13 4.88
C ILE A 154 -1.00 18.37 5.77
N GLN A 155 -2.20 18.96 5.82
CA GLN A 155 -2.47 20.11 6.70
C GLN A 155 -2.31 19.75 8.17
N ALA A 156 -2.77 18.58 8.61
CA ALA A 156 -2.60 18.09 9.97
C ALA A 156 -1.12 17.93 10.33
N TYR A 157 -0.29 17.49 9.38
CA TYR A 157 1.15 17.41 9.55
C TYR A 157 1.80 18.77 9.74
N HIS A 158 1.53 19.74 8.87
CA HIS A 158 2.07 21.10 9.00
C HIS A 158 1.60 21.78 10.30
N ARG A 159 0.32 21.62 10.68
CA ARG A 159 -0.17 22.09 11.98
C ARG A 159 0.63 21.54 13.15
N ARG A 160 1.09 20.29 13.11
CA ARG A 160 1.92 19.70 14.19
C ARG A 160 3.33 20.26 14.20
N ILE A 161 3.91 20.53 13.04
CA ILE A 161 5.24 21.14 12.93
C ILE A 161 5.21 22.59 13.42
N ASP A 162 4.24 23.38 12.95
CA ASP A 162 4.13 24.79 13.31
C ASP A 162 3.82 24.99 14.80
N ASN A 163 3.03 24.07 15.37
CA ASN A 163 2.71 24.07 16.80
C ASN A 163 3.66 23.19 17.62
N TYR A 164 4.83 22.83 17.09
CA TYR A 164 5.80 22.02 17.81
C TYR A 164 6.34 22.80 19.02
N LYS A 165 5.81 22.46 20.20
CA LYS A 165 6.28 22.96 21.49
C LYS A 165 7.19 21.91 22.10
N ALA A 166 8.47 21.94 21.73
CA ALA A 166 9.47 21.20 22.48
C ALA A 166 9.44 21.67 23.94
N PRO A 167 9.47 20.75 24.92
CA PRO A 167 9.78 21.13 26.29
C PRO A 167 11.09 21.93 26.28
N SER A 168 11.08 23.13 26.89
CA SER A 168 12.30 23.91 26.99
C SER A 168 13.35 23.11 27.76
N LYS A 169 14.63 23.36 27.51
CA LYS A 169 15.75 22.69 28.24
C LYS A 169 15.65 22.82 29.77
N ASN A 170 14.83 23.76 30.26
CA ASN A 170 14.61 24.06 31.67
C ASN A 170 13.27 23.52 32.22
N ALA A 171 12.49 22.80 31.41
CA ALA A 171 11.30 22.11 31.90
C ALA A 171 11.72 20.93 32.77
N ALA A 172 11.20 20.85 34.00
CA ALA A 172 11.54 19.81 34.99
C ALA A 172 11.12 18.38 34.61
N VAL A 173 10.69 18.16 33.36
CA VAL A 173 10.26 16.88 32.82
C VAL A 173 10.93 16.69 31.45
N SER A 174 12.22 16.41 31.44
CA SER A 174 12.94 15.99 30.23
C SER A 174 14.36 15.65 30.66
N TYR A 175 14.77 14.40 30.53
CA TYR A 175 16.12 13.97 30.08
C TYR A 175 16.30 12.46 30.18
N SER A 176 15.43 11.68 30.87
CA SER A 176 15.58 10.21 30.92
C SER A 176 14.69 9.41 29.96
N THR A 177 13.54 9.93 29.51
CA THR A 177 12.59 9.12 28.69
C THR A 177 12.55 9.50 27.21
N ILE A 178 12.90 10.76 26.86
CA ILE A 178 12.77 11.25 25.48
C ILE A 178 14.02 10.93 24.64
N ILE A 179 15.21 10.92 25.24
CA ILE A 179 16.46 10.63 24.52
C ILE A 179 16.57 9.15 24.12
N GLU A 180 16.00 8.21 24.89
CA GLU A 180 16.02 6.80 24.51
C GLU A 180 15.19 6.51 23.25
N ILE A 181 14.04 7.16 23.06
CA ILE A 181 13.18 6.90 21.90
C ILE A 181 13.81 7.45 20.60
N GLU A 182 14.48 8.62 20.66
CA GLU A 182 15.07 9.23 19.47
C GLU A 182 16.39 8.55 19.05
N LEU A 183 17.17 8.01 20.00
CA LEU A 183 18.38 7.24 19.70
C LEU A 183 18.08 5.80 19.27
N LEU A 184 17.05 5.13 19.82
CA LEU A 184 16.67 3.77 19.40
C LEU A 184 16.12 3.73 17.96
N LEU A 185 15.40 4.77 17.52
CA LEU A 185 14.85 4.80 16.15
C LEU A 185 15.91 5.08 15.06
N CYS A 186 17.04 5.70 15.41
CA CYS A 186 18.13 5.94 14.45
C CYS A 186 19.15 4.80 14.38
N SER A 187 19.31 3.98 15.42
CA SER A 187 20.28 2.87 15.39
C SER A 187 19.78 1.64 14.60
N ASP A 188 18.47 1.43 14.52
CA ASP A 188 17.89 0.24 13.89
C ASP A 188 17.47 0.44 12.42
N LEU A 189 17.66 1.64 11.85
CA LEU A 189 17.34 1.93 10.45
C LEU A 189 18.55 1.85 9.48
N PHE A 190 19.75 1.53 9.98
CA PHE A 190 20.98 1.42 9.18
C PHE A 190 21.77 0.13 9.48
N ARG A 191 21.10 -1.02 9.44
CA ARG A 191 21.77 -2.32 9.33
C ARG A 191 21.08 -3.27 8.37
#